data_AF-D0LZA1-F1
#
_entry.id   AF-D0LZA1-F1
#
_cell.length_a   1.000
_cell.length_b   1.000
_cell.length_c   1.000
_cell.angle_alpha   90.00
_cell.angle_beta   90.00
_cell.angle_gamma   90.00
#
_symmetry.space_group_name_H-M   'P 1'
#
loop_
_entity.id
_entity.type
_entity.pdbx_description
1 polymer ?
#
loop_
_entity_poly.entity_id
_entity_poly.type
_entity_poly.pdbx_seq_one_letter_code
_entity_poly.pdbx_strand_id
1 'polypeptide(L)'
;MQSNRLSDDKTAANPSNLWESGSGAAQRCVRLRLAVTNCTTSLRFGASLLALSLAAAGALLGGCAVVTPSEGGEHITADDTATAVGSLSTHNRLALNRLALNRLALNRLALNRLALNQISATQFAFDPGHEMLDTQEEREVLAYVVECALAEGVVVVAETEHGSYEFPGLLGLAPGWAEQMPSPGDLERVSACLLARVNAFGESVMLSLRTPGLLDAAASERASYPVYEGAFFGQVFAEDEADQHFYACQGSPADTAVLHAASRALRVCTDADSECGITALGRCRDLCDSYTDEGGWSGCWAEGARHDQTINVYLAASDIDGANQRCDGGPCQMRARDGDTAILDCEGQDCLTTCEEGATCAIAAANVDELDASVRSTALAEIDCYGANTCQLSCDQGAYCATECAGTNNCDVTCRGGAECEVFCGSEANNCDQLVCKTDARCLLTCSSANNCSFAVCEGGETQCGGGVVVCNRPCP
;
A
#
# COMPACT_ATOMS: atom_id res chain seq x y z
N MET A 1 43.06 -36.84 -52.98
CA MET A 1 44.07 -36.49 -51.95
C MET A 1 43.29 -36.07 -50.71
N GLN A 2 42.97 -37.02 -49.81
CA GLN A 2 43.65 -37.25 -48.50
C GLN A 2 43.65 -36.00 -47.61
N SER A 3 42.87 -35.90 -46.53
CA SER A 3 42.86 -36.62 -45.23
C SER A 3 43.82 -36.02 -44.18
N ASN A 4 43.27 -35.53 -43.05
CA ASN A 4 43.65 -35.76 -41.62
C ASN A 4 42.77 -34.84 -40.75
N ARG A 5 41.92 -35.27 -39.78
CA ARG A 5 42.02 -36.10 -38.55
C ARG A 5 42.58 -35.39 -37.29
N LEU A 6 41.73 -35.32 -36.26
CA LEU A 6 41.88 -35.59 -34.80
C LEU A 6 40.97 -34.60 -34.03
N SER A 7 39.77 -34.97 -33.52
CA SER A 7 39.42 -35.77 -32.32
C SER A 7 39.98 -35.22 -31.01
N ASP A 8 39.06 -34.81 -30.11
CA ASP A 8 39.19 -35.09 -28.68
C ASP A 8 37.81 -35.36 -28.06
N ASP A 9 37.82 -36.45 -27.28
CA ASP A 9 36.75 -37.11 -26.53
C ASP A 9 36.39 -36.37 -25.23
N LYS A 10 35.13 -36.51 -24.78
CA LYS A 10 34.81 -36.96 -23.40
C LYS A 10 33.31 -37.13 -23.19
N THR A 11 32.91 -38.40 -23.13
CA THR A 11 31.62 -38.93 -22.68
C THR A 11 31.53 -39.09 -21.17
N ALA A 12 30.36 -38.72 -20.63
CA ALA A 12 29.49 -39.40 -19.63
C ALA A 12 30.09 -40.24 -18.48
N ALA A 13 29.57 -40.03 -17.26
CA ALA A 13 28.74 -41.04 -16.55
C ALA A 13 28.25 -40.55 -15.17
N ASN A 14 26.97 -40.80 -14.92
CA ASN A 14 26.28 -40.90 -13.63
C ASN A 14 26.90 -42.04 -12.77
N PRO A 15 26.82 -42.00 -11.43
CA PRO A 15 26.04 -43.06 -10.79
C PRO A 15 25.30 -42.67 -9.50
N SER A 16 24.12 -43.28 -9.37
CA SER A 16 23.34 -43.47 -8.14
C SER A 16 23.80 -44.71 -7.35
N ASN A 17 23.73 -44.58 -6.02
CA ASN A 17 23.61 -45.61 -4.95
C ASN A 17 24.80 -46.52 -4.63
N LEU A 18 25.18 -46.56 -3.33
CA LEU A 18 25.12 -47.73 -2.43
C LEU A 18 25.83 -47.47 -1.06
N TRP A 19 25.07 -47.73 0.03
CA TRP A 19 25.46 -48.26 1.37
C TRP A 19 25.63 -47.33 2.60
N GLU A 20 24.54 -47.32 3.39
CA GLU A 20 24.38 -47.58 4.83
C GLU A 20 25.53 -47.45 5.86
N SER A 21 25.13 -46.79 6.96
CA SER A 21 25.31 -47.13 8.40
C SER A 21 26.28 -46.29 9.25
N GLY A 22 25.76 -45.76 10.37
CA GLY A 22 26.49 -45.63 11.63
C GLY A 22 26.42 -44.29 12.36
N SER A 23 25.48 -44.16 13.32
CA SER A 23 25.56 -43.46 14.63
C SER A 23 26.03 -41.99 14.69
N GLY A 24 25.41 -41.04 15.37
CA GLY A 24 24.44 -41.05 16.46
C GLY A 24 24.67 -39.77 17.27
N ALA A 25 23.67 -38.90 17.37
CA ALA A 25 23.71 -37.74 18.27
C ALA A 25 22.32 -37.54 18.88
N ALA A 26 22.26 -37.68 20.20
CA ALA A 26 21.05 -37.67 21.00
C ALA A 26 20.53 -36.25 21.22
N GLN A 27 19.29 -35.99 20.80
CA GLN A 27 18.50 -34.85 21.27
C GLN A 27 17.85 -35.19 22.61
N ARG A 28 18.26 -34.47 23.66
CA ARG A 28 17.61 -34.48 24.97
C ARG A 28 16.38 -33.57 24.94
N CYS A 29 15.20 -34.15 24.90
CA CYS A 29 13.96 -33.49 25.31
C CYS A 29 13.91 -33.38 26.84
N VAL A 30 13.91 -32.16 27.37
CA VAL A 30 13.58 -31.90 28.77
C VAL A 30 12.06 -31.77 28.88
N ARG A 31 11.42 -32.77 29.50
CA ARG A 31 10.01 -32.73 29.94
C ARG A 31 9.94 -31.96 31.27
N LEU A 32 9.31 -30.80 31.27
CA LEU A 32 8.79 -30.18 32.50
C LEU A 32 7.44 -30.83 32.84
N ARG A 33 7.34 -31.42 34.05
CA ARG A 33 6.09 -31.90 34.64
C ARG A 33 5.46 -30.76 35.44
N LEU A 34 4.24 -30.36 35.11
CA LEU A 34 3.37 -29.59 36.00
C LEU A 34 2.07 -30.38 36.21
N ALA A 35 1.74 -30.57 37.49
CA ALA A 35 0.65 -31.40 37.97
C ALA A 35 -0.70 -30.68 37.81
N VAL A 36 -1.65 -31.33 37.15
CA VAL A 36 -3.07 -30.94 37.14
C VAL A 36 -3.76 -31.66 38.30
N THR A 37 -4.36 -30.89 39.21
CA THR A 37 -5.19 -31.42 40.29
C THR A 37 -6.62 -30.96 40.07
N ASN A 38 -7.54 -31.92 40.02
CA ASN A 38 -8.98 -31.75 39.86
C ASN A 38 -9.60 -30.95 41.01
N CYS A 39 -10.55 -30.07 40.69
CA CYS A 39 -11.64 -29.74 41.61
C CYS A 39 -12.95 -29.59 40.83
N THR A 40 -13.83 -30.57 41.00
CA THR A 40 -15.23 -30.55 40.56
C THR A 40 -16.07 -29.94 41.68
N THR A 41 -16.96 -29.01 41.36
CA THR A 41 -18.25 -28.92 42.05
C THR A 41 -19.27 -28.12 41.22
N SER A 42 -20.30 -28.85 40.82
CA SER A 42 -21.57 -28.39 40.27
C SER A 42 -22.43 -27.72 41.33
N LEU A 43 -23.21 -26.69 41.00
CA LEU A 43 -24.60 -26.58 41.49
C LEU A 43 -25.47 -25.64 40.64
N ARG A 44 -26.74 -26.05 40.55
CA ARG A 44 -27.77 -25.78 39.53
C ARG A 44 -28.46 -24.42 39.66
N PHE A 45 -28.95 -23.95 38.51
CA PHE A 45 -30.03 -22.99 38.33
C PHE A 45 -31.33 -23.40 39.06
N GLY A 46 -32.03 -22.42 39.61
CA GLY A 46 -33.43 -22.50 40.04
C GLY A 46 -34.07 -21.12 40.03
N ALA A 47 -34.90 -20.86 39.02
CA ALA A 47 -35.75 -19.67 38.91
C ALA A 47 -37.09 -19.88 39.65
N SER A 48 -37.61 -18.83 40.30
CA SER A 48 -38.96 -18.28 40.04
C SER A 48 -39.62 -17.57 41.26
N LEU A 49 -40.02 -16.31 40.99
CA LEU A 49 -41.32 -15.65 41.24
C LEU A 49 -41.76 -15.09 42.60
N LEU A 50 -42.45 -13.93 42.42
CA LEU A 50 -43.39 -13.15 43.26
C LEU A 50 -42.80 -12.04 44.15
N ALA A 51 -43.38 -10.84 44.33
CA ALA A 51 -44.28 -9.94 43.60
C ALA A 51 -44.56 -8.73 44.52
N LEU A 52 -44.98 -7.60 43.91
CA LEU A 52 -45.83 -6.51 44.44
C LEU A 52 -45.25 -5.34 45.30
N SER A 53 -45.32 -4.15 44.66
CA SER A 53 -46.10 -2.93 45.00
C SER A 53 -45.58 -1.81 45.94
N LEU A 54 -45.50 -0.61 45.33
CA LEU A 54 -45.91 0.76 45.75
C LEU A 54 -45.52 1.34 47.12
N ALA A 55 -44.91 2.55 47.12
CA ALA A 55 -45.57 3.82 47.45
C ALA A 55 -44.60 5.02 47.46
N ALA A 56 -45.12 6.20 47.10
CA ALA A 56 -44.45 7.50 47.03
C ALA A 56 -44.65 8.36 48.29
N ALA A 57 -43.68 9.25 48.57
CA ALA A 57 -43.72 10.55 49.27
C ALA A 57 -42.31 10.81 49.83
N GLY A 58 -41.58 11.92 49.63
CA GLY A 58 -41.97 13.31 49.48
C GLY A 58 -41.59 14.07 50.76
N ALA A 59 -40.42 14.74 50.79
CA ALA A 59 -40.19 15.96 51.58
C ALA A 59 -38.78 16.56 51.36
N LEU A 60 -38.79 17.87 51.13
CA LEU A 60 -37.71 18.85 51.06
C LEU A 60 -36.78 18.82 52.27
N LEU A 61 -35.49 19.15 52.08
CA LEU A 61 -34.73 20.08 52.91
C LEU A 61 -33.53 20.62 52.11
N GLY A 62 -33.46 21.94 51.99
CA GLY A 62 -32.31 22.64 51.41
C GLY A 62 -31.12 22.69 52.38
N GLY A 63 -29.93 22.70 51.82
CA GLY A 63 -28.69 22.95 52.54
C GLY A 63 -27.56 23.19 51.54
N CYS A 64 -27.06 24.41 51.49
CA CYS A 64 -25.86 24.78 50.73
C CYS A 64 -24.65 24.01 51.28
N ALA A 65 -23.89 23.33 50.42
CA ALA A 65 -22.55 22.87 50.75
C ALA A 65 -21.66 22.85 49.51
N VAL A 66 -20.68 23.76 49.55
CA VAL A 66 -19.27 23.61 49.14
C VAL A 66 -18.96 22.46 48.17
N VAL A 67 -18.53 22.83 46.97
CA VAL A 67 -17.99 21.91 45.96
C VAL A 67 -16.56 21.54 46.35
N THR A 68 -16.34 20.24 46.57
CA THR A 68 -15.02 19.57 46.53
C THR A 68 -15.17 18.30 45.68
N PRO A 69 -14.24 17.99 44.76
CA PRO A 69 -14.35 16.83 43.89
C PRO A 69 -13.70 15.60 44.53
N SER A 70 -14.39 14.47 44.56
CA SER A 70 -13.75 13.14 44.56
C SER A 70 -14.72 12.04 44.13
N GLU A 71 -14.29 11.29 43.10
CA GLU A 71 -14.37 9.84 42.93
C GLU A 71 -15.72 9.10 43.03
N GLY A 72 -16.11 8.47 41.91
CA GLY A 72 -17.16 7.46 41.85
C GLY A 72 -17.46 7.12 40.38
N GLY A 73 -16.97 5.96 39.93
CA GLY A 73 -16.83 5.60 38.52
C GLY A 73 -18.13 5.34 37.76
N GLU A 74 -18.02 5.47 36.45
CA GLU A 74 -19.03 5.06 35.48
C GLU A 74 -18.40 4.15 34.41
N HIS A 75 -19.29 3.32 33.88
CA HIS A 75 -19.13 2.07 33.16
C HIS A 75 -18.33 2.22 31.85
N ILE A 76 -17.27 1.43 31.68
CA ILE A 76 -16.62 1.23 30.38
C ILE A 76 -17.57 0.42 29.51
N THR A 77 -18.11 1.06 28.48
CA THR A 77 -18.67 0.40 27.29
C THR A 77 -17.75 0.70 26.12
N ALA A 78 -17.49 -0.33 25.32
CA ALA A 78 -16.48 -0.36 24.26
C ALA A 78 -16.68 0.76 23.23
N ASP A 79 -15.81 1.76 23.28
CA ASP A 79 -15.58 2.72 22.20
C ASP A 79 -14.14 3.26 22.33
N ASP A 80 -13.16 2.40 22.04
CA ASP A 80 -11.72 2.71 22.09
C ASP A 80 -11.02 2.33 20.76
N THR A 81 -11.73 2.48 19.63
CA THR A 81 -11.13 2.32 18.29
C THR A 81 -11.05 3.62 17.49
N ALA A 82 -11.40 4.77 18.08
CA ALA A 82 -11.38 6.07 17.40
C ALA A 82 -10.09 6.89 17.65
N THR A 83 -9.20 6.45 18.53
CA THR A 83 -8.02 7.24 18.96
C THR A 83 -6.73 6.98 18.17
N ALA A 84 -6.68 5.96 17.31
CA ALA A 84 -5.54 5.72 16.41
C ALA A 84 -5.63 6.47 15.07
N VAL A 85 -6.83 6.88 14.65
CA VAL A 85 -7.06 7.54 13.34
C VAL A 85 -6.69 9.04 13.39
N GLY A 86 -6.65 9.64 14.59
CA GLY A 86 -6.35 11.07 14.77
C GLY A 86 -4.87 11.45 14.73
N SER A 87 -3.95 10.57 15.18
CA SER A 87 -2.51 10.89 15.29
C SER A 87 -1.79 10.93 13.93
N LEU A 88 -2.19 10.05 13.01
CA LEU A 88 -1.72 10.06 11.61
C LEU A 88 -2.19 11.29 10.83
N SER A 89 -3.36 11.87 11.19
CA SER A 89 -3.97 12.96 10.43
C SER A 89 -3.26 14.32 10.58
N THR A 90 -2.55 14.57 11.68
CA THR A 90 -1.89 15.87 11.92
C THR A 90 -0.45 15.95 11.40
N HIS A 91 0.22 14.81 11.19
CA HIS A 91 1.65 14.74 10.86
C HIS A 91 1.93 14.34 9.40
N ASN A 92 0.94 13.85 8.66
CA ASN A 92 0.98 13.78 7.19
C ASN A 92 0.83 15.16 6.50
N ARG A 93 1.04 16.25 7.24
CA ARG A 93 0.79 17.62 6.80
C ARG A 93 2.05 18.35 6.32
N LEU A 94 3.22 17.75 6.44
CA LEU A 94 4.44 18.44 6.05
C LEU A 94 4.82 17.94 4.64
N ALA A 95 4.90 18.86 3.68
CA ALA A 95 5.35 18.59 2.31
C ALA A 95 6.84 18.90 2.13
N LEU A 96 7.61 17.95 1.59
CA LEU A 96 9.02 18.18 1.22
C LEU A 96 9.08 18.83 -0.15
N ASN A 97 9.65 20.03 -0.23
CA ASN A 97 9.93 20.65 -1.53
C ASN A 97 11.22 20.07 -2.14
N ARG A 98 11.37 20.17 -3.47
CA ARG A 98 12.61 19.76 -4.17
C ARG A 98 13.88 20.38 -3.58
N LEU A 99 13.81 21.63 -3.12
CA LEU A 99 14.94 22.31 -2.48
C LEU A 99 15.36 21.63 -1.17
N ALA A 100 14.41 21.03 -0.44
CA ALA A 100 14.67 20.27 0.77
C ALA A 100 15.35 18.92 0.47
N LEU A 101 14.98 18.23 -0.61
CA LEU A 101 15.70 17.03 -1.08
C LEU A 101 17.17 17.33 -1.44
N ASN A 102 17.41 18.41 -2.19
CA ASN A 102 18.76 18.81 -2.55
C ASN A 102 19.61 19.14 -1.31
N ARG A 103 19.01 19.69 -0.25
CA ARG A 103 19.70 19.95 1.02
C ARG A 103 19.93 18.68 1.85
N LEU A 104 18.99 17.75 1.83
CA LEU A 104 19.14 16.43 2.45
C LEU A 104 20.33 15.67 1.84
N ALA A 105 20.49 15.76 0.51
CA ALA A 105 21.66 15.27 -0.20
C ALA A 105 22.96 16.02 0.14
N LEU A 106 22.93 17.23 0.70
CA LEU A 106 24.15 17.94 1.09
C LEU A 106 24.55 17.69 2.56
N ASN A 107 23.59 17.32 3.43
CA ASN A 107 23.79 17.08 4.87
C ASN A 107 23.99 15.59 5.25
N ARG A 108 24.64 14.82 4.37
CA ARG A 108 24.79 13.34 4.43
C ARG A 108 25.56 12.81 5.64
N LEU A 109 26.68 13.46 6.00
CA LEU A 109 27.64 12.92 6.98
C LEU A 109 27.12 12.93 8.43
N ALA A 110 26.21 13.86 8.73
CA ALA A 110 25.65 14.04 10.07
C ALA A 110 24.37 13.19 10.27
N LEU A 111 23.59 12.92 9.21
CA LEU A 111 22.47 11.98 9.27
C LEU A 111 22.94 10.52 9.39
N ASN A 112 23.99 10.12 8.66
CA ASN A 112 24.63 8.80 8.85
C ASN A 112 25.24 8.63 10.25
N ARG A 113 25.48 9.75 10.97
CA ARG A 113 25.98 9.79 12.34
C ARG A 113 24.90 10.11 13.37
N LEU A 114 23.64 9.75 13.12
CA LEU A 114 22.60 9.69 14.15
C LEU A 114 22.89 8.60 15.22
N ALA A 115 24.14 8.47 15.65
CA ALA A 115 24.55 7.69 16.81
C ALA A 115 24.10 8.46 18.05
N LEU A 116 22.90 8.12 18.52
CA LEU A 116 22.24 8.79 19.62
C LEU A 116 22.82 8.34 20.96
N ASN A 117 23.18 9.29 21.82
CA ASN A 117 23.56 8.98 23.19
C ASN A 117 22.27 8.75 24.00
N GLN A 118 22.13 7.55 24.58
CA GLN A 118 20.97 7.20 25.40
C GLN A 118 20.98 8.01 26.71
N ILE A 119 19.96 8.83 26.92
CA ILE A 119 19.72 9.51 28.22
C ILE A 119 18.43 8.96 28.88
N SER A 120 17.50 8.39 28.11
CA SER A 120 16.30 7.70 28.59
C SER A 120 15.77 6.70 27.53
N ALA A 121 14.93 5.74 27.92
CA ALA A 121 14.32 4.74 27.01
C ALA A 121 13.40 5.36 25.93
N THR A 122 13.04 6.64 26.06
CA THR A 122 12.12 7.36 25.16
C THR A 122 12.68 8.69 24.63
N GLN A 123 13.87 9.11 25.08
CA GLN A 123 14.50 10.37 24.68
C GLN A 123 15.99 10.15 24.37
N PHE A 124 16.38 10.60 23.19
CA PHE A 124 17.70 10.37 22.62
C PHE A 124 18.41 11.71 22.41
N ALA A 125 19.59 11.90 22.99
CA ALA A 125 20.35 13.14 22.80
C ALA A 125 21.29 13.01 21.60
N PHE A 126 21.14 13.96 20.67
CA PHE A 126 21.94 14.10 19.45
C PHE A 126 22.81 15.36 19.54
N ASP A 127 24.08 15.24 19.16
CA ASP A 127 24.98 16.37 18.91
C ASP A 127 25.25 16.42 17.38
N PRO A 128 24.53 17.27 16.62
CA PRO A 128 24.61 17.30 15.16
C PRO A 128 25.97 17.75 14.60
N GLY A 129 26.86 18.27 15.45
CA GLY A 129 27.86 19.23 14.99
C GLY A 129 27.20 20.58 14.68
N HIS A 130 27.91 21.65 15.00
CA HIS A 130 27.42 23.04 15.12
C HIS A 130 26.69 23.68 13.91
N GLU A 131 26.54 23.02 12.77
CA GLU A 131 26.10 23.67 11.53
C GLU A 131 24.77 23.12 10.97
N MET A 132 24.24 22.00 11.48
CA MET A 132 23.14 21.27 10.83
C MET A 132 21.72 21.60 11.35
N LEU A 133 21.58 22.49 12.34
CA LEU A 133 20.27 22.87 12.91
C LEU A 133 20.13 24.38 13.10
N ASP A 134 21.00 25.17 12.47
CA ASP A 134 21.00 26.62 12.60
C ASP A 134 19.77 27.22 11.89
N THR A 135 19.43 26.67 10.72
CA THR A 135 18.28 27.15 9.94
C THR A 135 17.00 26.39 10.28
N GLN A 136 15.85 27.03 10.06
CA GLN A 136 14.55 26.39 10.24
C GLN A 136 14.37 25.24 9.25
N GLU A 137 14.85 25.43 8.03
CA GLU A 137 14.71 24.47 6.94
C GLU A 137 15.50 23.18 7.19
N GLU A 138 16.67 23.26 7.82
CA GLU A 138 17.44 22.06 8.20
C GLU A 138 16.75 21.28 9.33
N ARG A 139 16.16 21.99 10.30
CA ARG A 139 15.35 21.36 11.35
C ARG A 139 14.11 20.68 10.76
N GLU A 140 13.46 21.28 9.78
CA GLU A 140 12.34 20.66 9.05
C GLU A 140 12.79 19.37 8.36
N VAL A 141 13.92 19.37 7.65
CA VAL A 141 14.47 18.17 7.01
C VAL A 141 14.75 17.06 8.03
N LEU A 142 15.38 17.39 9.17
CA LEU A 142 15.64 16.41 10.22
C LEU A 142 14.34 15.84 10.80
N ALA A 143 13.31 16.68 10.98
CA ALA A 143 12.00 16.22 11.44
C ALA A 143 11.44 15.12 10.53
N TYR A 144 11.49 15.29 9.20
CA TYR A 144 11.04 14.23 8.28
C TYR A 144 11.84 12.94 8.37
N VAL A 145 13.17 13.04 8.51
CA VAL A 145 14.02 11.86 8.65
C VAL A 145 13.62 11.09 9.90
N VAL A 146 13.42 11.79 11.02
CA VAL A 146 13.02 11.19 12.29
C VAL A 146 11.60 10.62 12.24
N GLU A 147 10.65 11.33 11.64
CA GLU A 147 9.26 10.85 11.46
C GLU A 147 9.21 9.59 10.59
N CYS A 148 9.99 9.50 9.52
CA CYS A 148 10.06 8.30 8.68
C CYS A 148 10.78 7.15 9.41
N ALA A 149 11.91 7.43 10.05
CA ALA A 149 12.79 6.39 10.61
C ALA A 149 12.27 5.80 11.92
N LEU A 150 11.87 6.64 12.87
CA LEU A 150 11.56 6.25 14.24
C LEU A 150 10.04 6.14 14.44
N ALA A 151 9.63 5.26 15.36
CA ALA A 151 8.23 5.02 15.66
C ALA A 151 7.65 6.12 16.57
N GLU A 152 6.32 6.23 16.60
CA GLU A 152 5.62 7.08 17.57
C GLU A 152 6.06 6.77 19.01
N GLY A 153 6.21 7.83 19.82
CA GLY A 153 6.66 7.73 21.21
C GLY A 153 8.18 7.75 21.39
N VAL A 154 8.97 7.70 20.30
CA VAL A 154 10.40 7.95 20.32
C VAL A 154 10.66 9.42 19.99
N VAL A 155 11.43 10.14 20.83
CA VAL A 155 11.79 11.54 20.58
C VAL A 155 13.30 11.69 20.52
N VAL A 156 13.79 12.31 19.43
CA VAL A 156 15.17 12.76 19.31
C VAL A 156 15.25 14.20 19.79
N VAL A 157 16.15 14.46 20.74
CA VAL A 157 16.42 15.79 21.28
C VAL A 157 17.79 16.22 20.77
N ALA A 158 17.83 17.34 20.05
CA ALA A 158 19.07 17.93 19.59
C ALA A 158 19.38 19.21 20.38
N GLU A 159 20.56 19.24 21.00
CA GLU A 159 21.05 20.38 21.73
C GLU A 159 21.96 21.22 20.82
N THR A 160 21.66 22.51 20.70
CA THR A 160 22.43 23.47 19.88
C THR A 160 22.83 24.68 20.72
N GLU A 161 23.71 25.54 20.20
CA GLU A 161 23.98 26.85 20.84
C GLU A 161 22.73 27.74 20.92
N HIS A 162 21.74 27.49 20.07
CA HIS A 162 20.50 28.26 19.95
C HIS A 162 19.34 27.69 20.77
N GLY A 163 19.51 26.54 21.41
CA GLY A 163 18.49 25.88 22.23
C GLY A 163 18.36 24.38 21.97
N SER A 164 17.44 23.77 22.71
CA SER A 164 17.06 22.35 22.58
C SER A 164 15.86 22.21 21.65
N TYR A 165 15.94 21.28 20.69
CA TYR A 165 14.87 20.99 19.73
C TYR A 165 14.46 19.52 19.83
N GLU A 166 13.16 19.26 19.80
CA GLU A 166 12.59 17.91 19.87
C GLU A 166 12.02 17.50 18.51
N PHE A 167 12.35 16.28 18.08
CA PHE A 167 11.91 15.66 16.84
C PHE A 167 11.23 14.33 17.19
N PRO A 168 9.89 14.26 17.20
CA PRO A 168 9.17 13.02 17.46
C PRO A 168 9.18 12.11 16.23
N GLY A 169 9.35 10.80 16.45
CA GLY A 169 9.14 9.75 15.45
C GLY A 169 7.66 9.53 15.15
N LEU A 170 7.38 8.82 14.05
CA LEU A 170 6.03 8.51 13.61
C LEU A 170 5.91 7.08 13.02
N LEU A 171 6.55 6.81 11.88
CA LEU A 171 6.30 5.61 11.06
C LEU A 171 7.12 4.40 11.48
N GLY A 172 8.32 4.59 12.02
CA GLY A 172 9.16 3.48 12.47
C GLY A 172 9.69 2.58 11.35
N LEU A 173 10.09 3.14 10.20
CA LEU A 173 10.63 2.36 9.07
C LEU A 173 12.07 1.85 9.30
N ALA A 174 12.76 2.40 10.29
CA ALA A 174 14.13 2.08 10.68
C ALA A 174 14.30 2.22 12.21
N PRO A 175 13.55 1.47 13.04
CA PRO A 175 13.50 1.71 14.49
C PRO A 175 14.85 1.45 15.17
N GLY A 176 15.66 0.54 14.62
CA GLY A 176 17.00 0.24 15.10
C GLY A 176 18.02 1.38 14.92
N TRP A 177 17.69 2.41 14.14
CA TRP A 177 18.56 3.59 13.95
C TRP A 177 18.80 4.34 15.26
N ALA A 178 17.87 4.24 16.22
CA ALA A 178 18.05 4.83 17.55
C ALA A 178 19.22 4.22 18.34
N GLU A 179 19.63 2.99 18.03
CA GLU A 179 20.59 2.22 18.81
C GLU A 179 21.87 1.90 18.03
N GLN A 180 21.76 1.73 16.71
CA GLN A 180 22.85 1.31 15.85
C GLN A 180 22.75 1.97 14.47
N MET A 181 23.83 1.89 13.70
CA MET A 181 23.84 2.37 12.32
C MET A 181 22.77 1.62 11.50
N PRO A 182 21.95 2.33 10.70
CA PRO A 182 20.92 1.74 9.88
C PRO A 182 21.55 0.83 8.82
N SER A 183 20.86 -0.26 8.49
CA SER A 183 21.25 -1.11 7.36
C SER A 183 21.00 -0.40 6.02
N PRO A 184 21.61 -0.83 4.91
CA PRO A 184 21.28 -0.29 3.59
C PRO A 184 19.78 -0.33 3.28
N GLY A 185 19.09 -1.41 3.65
CA GLY A 185 17.64 -1.52 3.47
C GLY A 185 16.83 -0.56 4.35
N ASP A 186 17.30 -0.24 5.56
CA ASP A 186 16.69 0.82 6.39
C ASP A 186 16.81 2.18 5.71
N LEU A 187 17.99 2.49 5.17
CA LEU A 187 18.25 3.73 4.46
C LEU A 187 17.40 3.86 3.18
N GLU A 188 17.24 2.78 2.42
CA GLU A 188 16.35 2.76 1.25
C GLU A 188 14.88 2.96 1.63
N ARG A 189 14.39 2.33 2.71
CA ARG A 189 13.01 2.57 3.20
C ARG A 189 12.78 4.00 3.62
N VAL A 190 13.69 4.56 4.42
CA VAL A 190 13.59 5.96 4.85
C VAL A 190 13.68 6.88 3.65
N SER A 191 14.56 6.59 2.68
CA SER A 191 14.65 7.32 1.42
C SER A 191 13.32 7.30 0.66
N ALA A 192 12.72 6.12 0.48
CA ALA A 192 11.42 5.97 -0.17
C ALA A 192 10.32 6.80 0.53
N CYS A 193 10.31 6.83 1.86
CA CYS A 193 9.36 7.65 2.64
C CYS A 193 9.56 9.15 2.41
N LEU A 194 10.81 9.60 2.39
CA LEU A 194 11.14 11.00 2.13
C LEU A 194 10.72 11.40 0.71
N LEU A 195 11.00 10.56 -0.29
CA LEU A 195 10.58 10.76 -1.68
C LEU A 195 9.06 10.78 -1.81
N ALA A 196 8.34 9.87 -1.15
CA ALA A 196 6.89 9.83 -1.13
C ALA A 196 6.23 11.08 -0.55
N ARG A 197 6.93 11.82 0.31
CA ARG A 197 6.46 13.08 0.92
C ARG A 197 6.81 14.32 0.09
N VAL A 198 7.46 14.15 -1.05
CA VAL A 198 7.84 15.27 -1.92
C VAL A 198 6.62 15.82 -2.64
N ASN A 199 6.47 17.14 -2.60
CA ASN A 199 5.43 17.86 -3.32
C ASN A 199 6.09 18.98 -4.14
N ALA A 200 5.84 19.01 -5.45
CA ALA A 200 6.40 20.03 -6.33
C ALA A 200 5.95 21.46 -5.99
N PHE A 201 4.75 21.60 -5.43
CA PHE A 201 4.12 22.88 -5.14
C PHE A 201 4.32 23.34 -3.69
N GLY A 202 4.94 22.50 -2.84
CA GLY A 202 5.09 22.79 -1.42
C GLY A 202 3.79 22.75 -0.63
N GLU A 203 2.74 22.19 -1.22
CA GLU A 203 1.43 22.10 -0.61
C GLU A 203 1.29 20.82 0.21
N SER A 204 0.62 20.96 1.35
CA SER A 204 0.33 19.88 2.27
C SER A 204 -0.86 19.06 1.77
N VAL A 205 -0.64 17.76 1.55
CA VAL A 205 -1.68 16.81 1.13
C VAL A 205 -1.72 15.65 2.11
N MET A 206 -2.93 15.28 2.55
CA MET A 206 -3.13 14.09 3.38
C MET A 206 -2.86 12.83 2.57
N LEU A 207 -1.95 11.98 3.08
CA LEU A 207 -1.50 10.75 2.43
C LEU A 207 -1.81 9.54 3.31
N SER A 208 -2.09 8.41 2.66
CA SER A 208 -1.93 7.08 3.24
C SER A 208 -0.63 6.50 2.66
N LEU A 209 0.37 6.32 3.53
CA LEU A 209 1.68 5.77 3.17
C LEU A 209 1.69 4.28 3.51
N ARG A 210 1.96 3.44 2.52
CA ARG A 210 1.88 1.98 2.66
C ARG A 210 3.17 1.31 2.21
N THR A 211 3.55 0.24 2.88
CA THR A 211 4.63 -0.66 2.43
C THR A 211 4.32 -2.07 2.90
N PRO A 212 4.41 -3.09 2.03
CA PRO A 212 4.05 -4.46 2.38
C PRO A 212 4.79 -4.96 3.62
N GLY A 213 4.02 -5.46 4.60
CA GLY A 213 4.52 -6.11 5.82
C GLY A 213 5.11 -5.18 6.89
N LEU A 214 5.14 -3.86 6.66
CA LEU A 214 5.61 -2.87 7.63
C LEU A 214 4.58 -1.78 7.92
N LEU A 215 3.95 -1.22 6.87
CA LEU A 215 2.90 -0.21 6.96
C LEU A 215 1.69 -0.70 6.15
N ASP A 216 1.13 -1.83 6.59
CA ASP A 216 -0.07 -2.41 5.98
C ASP A 216 -1.31 -1.60 6.40
N ALA A 217 -2.06 -1.10 5.42
CA ALA A 217 -3.25 -0.32 5.68
C ALA A 217 -4.42 -1.19 6.13
N ALA A 218 -5.07 -0.77 7.21
CA ALA A 218 -6.33 -1.36 7.66
C ALA A 218 -7.43 -1.15 6.60
N ALA A 219 -8.44 -2.03 6.58
CA ALA A 219 -9.55 -1.93 5.62
C ALA A 219 -10.25 -0.56 5.63
N SER A 220 -10.40 0.07 6.81
CA SER A 220 -10.99 1.42 6.94
C SER A 220 -10.11 2.52 6.35
N GLU A 221 -8.80 2.40 6.45
CA GLU A 221 -7.86 3.34 5.82
C GLU A 221 -7.89 3.18 4.30
N ARG A 222 -7.89 1.93 3.81
CA ARG A 222 -8.01 1.64 2.38
C ARG A 222 -9.29 2.22 1.78
N ALA A 223 -10.40 2.09 2.48
CA ALA A 223 -11.67 2.70 2.09
C ALA A 223 -11.61 4.24 2.08
N SER A 224 -10.85 4.86 3.00
CA SER A 224 -10.74 6.32 3.08
C SER A 224 -9.73 6.91 2.09
N TYR A 225 -8.75 6.12 1.65
CA TYR A 225 -7.69 6.50 0.70
C TYR A 225 -7.62 5.52 -0.47
N PRO A 226 -8.63 5.53 -1.37
CA PRO A 226 -8.72 4.56 -2.45
C PRO A 226 -7.85 4.93 -3.67
N VAL A 227 -7.44 6.19 -3.82
CA VAL A 227 -6.76 6.66 -5.04
C VAL A 227 -5.28 6.40 -4.96
N TYR A 228 -4.74 5.55 -5.83
CA TYR A 228 -3.32 5.21 -5.80
C TYR A 228 -2.48 6.23 -6.61
N GLU A 229 -1.61 7.00 -5.96
CA GLU A 229 -0.72 7.94 -6.65
C GLU A 229 0.45 7.22 -7.33
N GLY A 230 1.04 6.25 -6.64
CA GLY A 230 2.19 5.48 -7.11
C GLY A 230 3.15 5.04 -6.01
N ALA A 231 4.25 4.41 -6.41
CA ALA A 231 5.31 3.96 -5.50
C ALA A 231 6.57 4.79 -5.69
N PHE A 232 7.26 5.07 -4.59
CA PHE A 232 8.50 5.81 -4.54
C PHE A 232 9.61 4.92 -3.98
N PHE A 233 10.80 5.01 -4.56
CA PHE A 233 11.94 4.19 -4.16
C PHE A 233 13.26 4.81 -4.63
N GLY A 234 14.36 4.32 -4.07
CA GLY A 234 15.70 4.81 -4.36
C GLY A 234 16.52 5.05 -3.09
N GLN A 235 17.57 5.86 -3.22
CA GLN A 235 18.54 6.08 -2.16
C GLN A 235 18.96 7.53 -2.08
N VAL A 236 18.59 8.20 -0.98
CA VAL A 236 18.96 9.59 -0.69
C VAL A 236 20.25 9.68 0.14
N PHE A 237 20.57 8.64 0.91
CA PHE A 237 21.72 8.64 1.82
C PHE A 237 23.03 8.11 1.19
N ALA A 238 23.05 7.87 -0.12
CA ALA A 238 24.28 7.47 -0.82
C ALA A 238 25.37 8.54 -0.67
N GLU A 239 26.61 8.10 -0.43
CA GLU A 239 27.74 9.01 -0.18
C GLU A 239 28.10 9.82 -1.43
N ASP A 240 28.15 9.16 -2.58
CA ASP A 240 28.43 9.74 -3.87
C ASP A 240 27.14 10.21 -4.56
N GLU A 241 27.15 11.42 -5.12
CA GLU A 241 26.00 11.96 -5.90
C GLU A 241 25.64 11.08 -7.10
N ALA A 242 26.62 10.37 -7.66
CA ALA A 242 26.40 9.47 -8.79
C ALA A 242 25.59 8.22 -8.41
N ASP A 243 25.58 7.85 -7.13
CA ASP A 243 24.84 6.71 -6.59
C ASP A 243 23.50 7.14 -5.95
N GLN A 244 23.18 8.44 -6.01
CA GLN A 244 21.88 8.94 -5.60
C GLN A 244 20.88 8.78 -6.75
N HIS A 245 19.87 7.99 -6.48
CA HIS A 245 18.82 7.72 -7.44
C HIS A 245 17.45 7.89 -6.80
N PHE A 246 16.58 8.65 -7.45
CA PHE A 246 15.23 8.95 -6.98
C PHE A 246 14.24 8.51 -8.04
N TYR A 247 13.47 7.48 -7.73
CA TYR A 247 12.52 6.90 -8.67
C TYR A 247 11.11 6.97 -8.13
N ALA A 248 10.18 7.10 -9.07
CA ALA A 248 8.79 6.85 -8.84
C ALA A 248 8.20 6.04 -9.99
N CYS A 249 7.13 5.33 -9.70
CA CYS A 249 6.24 4.78 -10.69
C CYS A 249 4.83 5.27 -10.42
N GLN A 250 4.00 5.34 -11.45
CA GLN A 250 2.64 5.83 -11.38
C GLN A 250 1.67 4.70 -10.99
N GLY A 251 0.80 5.02 -10.02
CA GLY A 251 -0.27 4.16 -9.52
C GLY A 251 -1.46 4.13 -10.47
N SER A 252 -2.59 4.72 -10.10
CA SER A 252 -3.74 4.99 -10.99
C SER A 252 -3.36 5.97 -12.11
N PRO A 253 -3.98 5.94 -13.30
CA PRO A 253 -3.71 6.92 -14.35
C PRO A 253 -3.97 8.33 -13.84
N ALA A 254 -3.07 9.28 -14.12
CA ALA A 254 -3.15 10.63 -13.55
C ALA A 254 -4.50 11.30 -13.79
N ASP A 255 -5.01 11.23 -15.02
CA ASP A 255 -6.30 11.82 -15.40
C ASP A 255 -7.46 11.22 -14.58
N THR A 256 -7.49 9.90 -14.41
CA THR A 256 -8.47 9.22 -13.55
C THR A 256 -8.28 9.63 -12.09
N ALA A 257 -7.04 9.61 -11.58
CA ALA A 257 -6.74 9.87 -10.18
C ALA A 257 -7.08 11.31 -9.75
N VAL A 258 -6.90 12.31 -10.62
CA VAL A 258 -7.29 13.72 -10.36
C VAL A 258 -8.80 13.87 -10.17
N LEU A 259 -9.60 13.02 -10.81
CA LEU A 259 -11.05 13.05 -10.68
C LEU A 259 -11.50 12.47 -9.35
N HIS A 260 -10.87 11.38 -8.91
CA HIS A 260 -11.20 10.76 -7.64
C HIS A 260 -10.63 11.52 -6.44
N ALA A 261 -9.47 12.15 -6.60
CA ALA A 261 -8.82 12.94 -5.56
C ALA A 261 -8.30 14.26 -6.14
N ALA A 262 -8.99 15.37 -5.86
CA ALA A 262 -8.55 16.71 -6.27
C ALA A 262 -7.12 17.05 -5.80
N SER A 263 -6.69 16.45 -4.68
CA SER A 263 -5.33 16.58 -4.17
C SER A 263 -4.27 15.97 -5.08
N ARG A 264 -4.64 15.05 -5.99
CA ARG A 264 -3.73 14.46 -6.98
C ARG A 264 -3.16 15.49 -7.95
N ALA A 265 -3.89 16.58 -8.23
CA ALA A 265 -3.39 17.68 -9.05
C ALA A 265 -2.20 18.41 -8.39
N LEU A 266 -2.06 18.28 -7.07
CA LEU A 266 -0.92 18.80 -6.30
C LEU A 266 0.20 17.77 -6.15
N ARG A 267 0.02 16.53 -6.60
CA ARG A 267 0.90 15.38 -6.34
C ARG A 267 1.41 14.79 -7.65
N VAL A 268 2.23 15.59 -8.35
CA VAL A 268 2.68 15.32 -9.72
C VAL A 268 3.99 14.53 -9.82
N CYS A 269 4.60 14.12 -8.71
CA CYS A 269 5.93 13.52 -8.72
C CYS A 269 5.97 12.09 -9.28
N THR A 270 4.82 11.49 -9.58
CA THR A 270 4.69 10.23 -10.34
C THR A 270 4.38 10.45 -11.82
N ASP A 271 4.20 11.70 -12.24
CA ASP A 271 3.93 12.06 -13.64
C ASP A 271 5.22 12.20 -14.44
N ALA A 272 5.12 11.85 -15.73
CA ALA A 272 6.19 12.07 -16.68
C ALA A 272 6.53 13.57 -16.76
N ASP A 273 7.82 13.87 -16.91
CA ASP A 273 8.37 15.23 -17.02
C ASP A 273 8.07 16.16 -15.82
N SER A 274 7.71 15.61 -14.66
CA SER A 274 7.50 16.41 -13.45
C SER A 274 8.79 17.07 -12.95
N GLU A 275 8.68 18.30 -12.45
CA GLU A 275 9.85 19.05 -11.96
C GLU A 275 10.30 18.64 -10.54
N CYS A 276 9.87 17.48 -10.04
CA CYS A 276 10.19 17.02 -8.68
C CYS A 276 11.67 16.63 -8.48
N GLY A 277 12.41 16.38 -9.57
CA GLY A 277 13.74 15.78 -9.50
C GLY A 277 13.69 14.29 -9.15
N ILE A 278 12.52 13.66 -9.32
CA ILE A 278 12.27 12.24 -9.18
C ILE A 278 11.99 11.71 -10.58
N THR A 279 12.67 10.64 -10.97
CA THR A 279 12.49 10.03 -12.29
C THR A 279 11.26 9.13 -12.27
N ALA A 280 10.20 9.54 -12.97
CA ALA A 280 9.00 8.72 -13.17
C ALA A 280 9.27 7.67 -14.27
N LEU A 281 9.21 6.40 -13.91
CA LEU A 281 9.63 5.28 -14.76
C LEU A 281 8.49 4.62 -15.56
N GLY A 282 7.26 5.11 -15.42
CA GLY A 282 6.06 4.49 -15.99
C GLY A 282 5.13 3.93 -14.92
N ARG A 283 4.36 2.90 -15.23
CA ARG A 283 3.34 2.33 -14.33
C ARG A 283 3.99 1.37 -13.33
N CYS A 284 3.58 1.41 -12.06
CA CYS A 284 4.15 0.53 -11.04
C CYS A 284 4.00 -0.96 -11.36
N ARG A 285 2.84 -1.36 -11.91
CA ARG A 285 2.58 -2.75 -12.29
C ARG A 285 3.50 -3.30 -13.40
N ASP A 286 4.08 -2.42 -14.22
CA ASP A 286 4.97 -2.82 -15.32
C ASP A 286 6.42 -2.94 -14.81
N LEU A 287 6.72 -2.32 -13.67
CA LEU A 287 8.06 -2.15 -13.13
C LEU A 287 8.33 -3.01 -11.90
N CYS A 288 7.29 -3.39 -11.15
CA CYS A 288 7.41 -3.98 -9.83
C CYS A 288 6.96 -5.45 -9.83
N ASP A 289 7.70 -6.29 -9.09
CA ASP A 289 7.51 -7.75 -9.12
C ASP A 289 6.33 -8.24 -8.27
N SER A 290 5.91 -7.49 -7.26
CA SER A 290 4.95 -7.97 -6.28
C SER A 290 4.04 -6.87 -5.78
N TYR A 291 2.79 -7.23 -5.50
CA TYR A 291 1.76 -6.33 -5.00
C TYR A 291 0.98 -7.00 -3.88
N THR A 292 0.67 -6.24 -2.84
CA THR A 292 -0.30 -6.59 -1.81
C THR A 292 -1.32 -5.47 -1.66
N ASP A 293 -2.55 -5.81 -1.30
CA ASP A 293 -3.63 -4.82 -1.18
C ASP A 293 -3.41 -3.86 -0.01
N GLU A 294 -2.79 -4.35 1.06
CA GLU A 294 -2.51 -3.57 2.26
C GLU A 294 -1.29 -2.68 2.11
N GLY A 295 -0.31 -3.10 1.31
CA GLY A 295 1.02 -2.49 1.25
C GLY A 295 1.36 -1.78 -0.06
N GLY A 296 0.70 -2.18 -1.15
CA GLY A 296 0.99 -1.73 -2.51
C GLY A 296 2.10 -2.54 -3.21
N TRP A 297 2.74 -1.92 -4.19
CA TRP A 297 3.80 -2.54 -5.00
C TRP A 297 5.13 -2.63 -4.25
N SER A 298 5.96 -3.62 -4.57
CA SER A 298 7.32 -3.80 -4.05
C SER A 298 8.21 -4.51 -5.09
N GLY A 299 9.54 -4.45 -4.89
CA GLY A 299 10.50 -5.08 -5.81
C GLY A 299 10.51 -4.40 -7.19
N CYS A 300 10.61 -3.08 -7.22
CA CYS A 300 10.56 -2.28 -8.43
C CYS A 300 11.91 -2.20 -9.15
N TRP A 301 11.89 -2.26 -10.47
CA TRP A 301 13.09 -2.23 -11.31
C TRP A 301 13.38 -0.83 -11.85
N ALA A 302 14.64 -0.41 -11.74
CA ALA A 302 15.14 0.81 -12.33
C ALA A 302 16.59 0.59 -12.79
N GLU A 303 16.93 1.04 -13.99
CA GLU A 303 18.30 0.98 -14.54
C GLU A 303 18.95 -0.43 -14.47
N GLY A 304 18.13 -1.49 -14.54
CA GLY A 304 18.59 -2.87 -14.46
C GLY A 304 18.89 -3.38 -13.04
N ALA A 305 18.61 -2.58 -12.01
CA ALA A 305 18.66 -2.96 -10.60
C ALA A 305 17.25 -3.11 -10.03
N ARG A 306 17.11 -4.02 -9.05
CA ARG A 306 15.86 -4.27 -8.33
C ARG A 306 15.92 -3.59 -6.96
N HIS A 307 14.87 -2.84 -6.63
CA HIS A 307 14.70 -2.14 -5.37
C HIS A 307 13.55 -2.78 -4.58
N ASP A 308 13.89 -3.45 -3.48
CA ASP A 308 12.90 -4.10 -2.61
C ASP A 308 12.08 -3.10 -1.81
N GLN A 309 12.69 -2.01 -1.39
CA GLN A 309 12.10 -1.05 -0.46
C GLN A 309 11.36 0.04 -1.22
N THR A 310 10.06 0.12 -1.00
CA THR A 310 9.15 1.04 -1.69
C THR A 310 8.19 1.64 -0.69
N ILE A 311 7.73 2.86 -0.94
CA ILE A 311 6.61 3.46 -0.23
C ILE A 311 5.54 3.82 -1.24
N ASN A 312 4.35 3.27 -1.04
CA ASN A 312 3.18 3.46 -1.87
C ASN A 312 2.33 4.58 -1.28
N VAL A 313 1.90 5.51 -2.13
CA VAL A 313 1.12 6.67 -1.71
C VAL A 313 -0.30 6.55 -2.23
N TYR A 314 -1.25 6.67 -1.32
CA TYR A 314 -2.67 6.72 -1.62
C TYR A 314 -3.29 8.03 -1.12
N LEU A 315 -4.26 8.56 -1.86
CA LEU A 315 -4.90 9.84 -1.63
C LEU A 315 -6.35 9.64 -1.21
N ALA A 316 -6.81 10.52 -0.32
CA ALA A 316 -8.21 10.58 0.06
C ALA A 316 -9.05 10.99 -1.15
N ALA A 317 -10.15 10.28 -1.36
CA ALA A 317 -11.10 10.65 -2.39
C ALA A 317 -11.79 11.97 -2.02
N SER A 318 -11.87 12.90 -2.97
CA SER A 318 -12.52 14.20 -2.78
C SER A 318 -14.03 14.16 -3.02
N ASP A 319 -14.52 13.12 -3.70
CA ASP A 319 -15.92 13.00 -4.09
C ASP A 319 -16.31 11.52 -4.28
N ILE A 320 -16.46 10.77 -3.19
CA ILE A 320 -16.95 9.37 -3.24
C ILE A 320 -18.42 9.32 -3.72
N ASP A 321 -19.17 10.41 -3.51
CA ASP A 321 -20.60 10.52 -3.86
C ASP A 321 -20.85 11.15 -5.27
N GLY A 322 -19.77 11.31 -6.05
CA GLY A 322 -19.65 12.18 -7.23
C GLY A 322 -20.35 11.74 -8.52
N ALA A 323 -21.68 11.89 -8.52
CA ALA A 323 -22.46 12.54 -9.58
C ALA A 323 -23.13 11.74 -10.72
N ASN A 324 -22.96 10.43 -10.91
CA ASN A 324 -23.73 9.68 -11.93
C ASN A 324 -24.20 8.28 -11.51
N GLN A 325 -24.18 7.97 -10.21
CA GLN A 325 -24.61 6.67 -9.68
C GLN A 325 -26.05 6.68 -9.18
N ARG A 326 -26.74 5.55 -9.35
CA ARG A 326 -28.08 5.30 -8.80
C ARG A 326 -28.13 3.95 -8.11
N CYS A 327 -28.31 3.95 -6.80
CA CYS A 327 -28.35 2.77 -5.93
C CYS A 327 -29.71 2.64 -5.19
N ASP A 328 -30.83 2.81 -5.91
CA ASP A 328 -32.17 2.78 -5.30
C ASP A 328 -32.81 1.38 -5.37
N GLY A 329 -32.54 0.52 -4.38
CA GLY A 329 -33.28 -0.73 -4.17
C GLY A 329 -33.05 -1.81 -5.25
N GLY A 330 -31.88 -1.79 -5.87
CA GLY A 330 -31.41 -2.73 -6.89
C GLY A 330 -29.90 -2.56 -7.11
N PRO A 331 -29.31 -3.14 -8.18
CA PRO A 331 -27.90 -2.94 -8.47
C PRO A 331 -27.58 -1.46 -8.69
N CYS A 332 -26.47 -1.02 -8.13
CA CYS A 332 -25.91 0.31 -8.35
C CYS A 332 -25.59 0.49 -9.84
N GLN A 333 -26.12 1.57 -10.43
CA GLN A 333 -26.00 1.82 -11.85
C GLN A 333 -25.27 3.13 -12.12
N MET A 334 -24.33 3.09 -13.07
CA MET A 334 -23.67 4.27 -13.60
C MET A 334 -23.66 4.24 -15.13
N ARG A 335 -23.85 5.40 -15.75
CA ARG A 335 -23.58 5.58 -17.19
C ARG A 335 -22.87 6.90 -17.44
N ALA A 336 -21.68 6.83 -18.04
CA ALA A 336 -20.87 7.99 -18.41
C ALA A 336 -20.61 7.99 -19.92
N ARG A 337 -20.64 9.17 -20.56
CA ARG A 337 -20.52 9.34 -22.01
C ARG A 337 -19.97 10.72 -22.39
N ASP A 338 -19.80 11.00 -23.68
CA ASP A 338 -19.46 12.33 -24.20
C ASP A 338 -18.22 13.00 -23.54
N GLY A 339 -17.23 12.22 -23.11
CA GLY A 339 -16.05 12.71 -22.39
C GLY A 339 -16.29 13.01 -20.91
N ASP A 340 -17.46 12.64 -20.37
CA ASP A 340 -17.79 12.79 -18.95
C ASP A 340 -16.86 11.97 -18.06
N THR A 341 -16.72 12.45 -16.83
CA THR A 341 -15.96 11.79 -15.79
C THR A 341 -16.92 11.24 -14.75
N ALA A 342 -16.77 9.98 -14.37
CA ALA A 342 -17.72 9.35 -13.45
C ALA A 342 -17.07 8.37 -12.48
N ILE A 343 -17.59 8.34 -11.26
CA ILE A 343 -17.16 7.47 -10.18
C ILE A 343 -18.37 6.61 -9.79
N LEU A 344 -18.16 5.30 -9.72
CA LEU A 344 -19.14 4.36 -9.17
C LEU A 344 -18.54 3.69 -7.94
N ASP A 345 -19.17 3.89 -6.78
CA ASP A 345 -18.99 3.04 -5.61
C ASP A 345 -20.20 2.10 -5.50
N CYS A 346 -19.93 0.81 -5.49
CA CYS A 346 -20.97 -0.20 -5.41
C CYS A 346 -21.56 -0.37 -4.01
N GLU A 347 -20.90 0.15 -2.96
CA GLU A 347 -21.35 0.09 -1.56
C GLU A 347 -21.76 -1.34 -1.09
N GLY A 348 -21.09 -2.37 -1.63
CA GLY A 348 -21.40 -3.79 -1.35
C GLY A 348 -22.66 -4.32 -2.05
N GLN A 349 -23.27 -3.56 -2.96
CA GLN A 349 -24.36 -4.00 -3.83
C GLN A 349 -23.84 -4.45 -5.19
N ASP A 350 -24.62 -5.23 -5.92
CA ASP A 350 -24.31 -5.55 -7.31
C ASP A 350 -24.23 -4.28 -8.16
N CYS A 351 -23.40 -4.30 -9.19
CA CYS A 351 -23.13 -3.14 -10.01
C CYS A 351 -23.35 -3.40 -11.49
N LEU A 352 -23.97 -2.44 -12.17
CA LEU A 352 -24.14 -2.42 -13.62
C LEU A 352 -23.71 -1.07 -14.19
N THR A 353 -22.63 -1.06 -14.96
CA THR A 353 -22.01 0.20 -15.41
C THR A 353 -21.69 0.23 -16.89
N THR A 354 -21.82 1.41 -17.49
CA THR A 354 -21.39 1.67 -18.87
C THR A 354 -20.56 2.94 -18.95
N CYS A 355 -19.35 2.82 -19.47
CA CYS A 355 -18.43 3.93 -19.74
C CYS A 355 -18.18 4.02 -21.26
N GLU A 356 -18.55 5.11 -21.91
CA GLU A 356 -18.51 5.21 -23.36
C GLU A 356 -18.11 6.59 -23.88
N GLU A 357 -17.96 6.72 -25.20
CA GLU A 357 -17.80 8.00 -25.91
C GLU A 357 -16.70 8.90 -25.30
N GLY A 358 -15.53 8.31 -25.02
CA GLY A 358 -14.37 9.03 -24.45
C GLY A 358 -14.48 9.36 -22.96
N ALA A 359 -15.49 8.85 -22.25
CA ALA A 359 -15.63 9.04 -20.82
C ALA A 359 -14.43 8.45 -20.03
N THR A 360 -14.18 9.01 -18.85
CA THR A 360 -13.21 8.48 -17.88
C THR A 360 -13.94 8.01 -16.64
N CYS A 361 -13.80 6.74 -16.30
CA CYS A 361 -14.51 6.11 -15.21
C CYS A 361 -13.55 5.50 -14.20
N ALA A 362 -13.91 5.51 -12.92
CA ALA A 362 -13.49 4.42 -12.05
C ALA A 362 -14.63 3.81 -11.25
N ILE A 363 -14.50 2.50 -11.05
CA ILE A 363 -15.54 1.63 -10.54
C ILE A 363 -14.96 0.86 -9.35
N ALA A 364 -15.44 1.17 -8.15
CA ALA A 364 -15.12 0.48 -6.92
C ALA A 364 -16.20 -0.57 -6.62
N ALA A 365 -15.91 -1.82 -6.97
CA ALA A 365 -16.78 -2.98 -6.79
C ALA A 365 -16.20 -3.97 -5.78
N ALA A 366 -15.50 -3.46 -4.76
CA ALA A 366 -14.89 -4.31 -3.76
C ALA A 366 -15.95 -5.02 -2.90
N ASN A 367 -15.80 -6.34 -2.72
CA ASN A 367 -16.66 -7.22 -1.92
C ASN A 367 -18.14 -7.26 -2.35
N VAL A 368 -18.44 -7.04 -3.62
CA VAL A 368 -19.80 -7.20 -4.18
C VAL A 368 -20.05 -8.64 -4.61
N ASP A 369 -21.32 -9.03 -4.77
CA ASP A 369 -21.63 -10.34 -5.35
C ASP A 369 -21.37 -10.34 -6.87
N GLU A 370 -21.85 -9.32 -7.60
CA GLU A 370 -21.69 -9.23 -9.07
C GLU A 370 -21.37 -7.80 -9.54
N LEU A 371 -20.34 -7.67 -10.38
CA LEU A 371 -20.10 -6.49 -11.22
C LEU A 371 -20.29 -6.87 -12.70
N ASP A 372 -21.12 -6.11 -13.41
CA ASP A 372 -21.22 -6.10 -14.87
C ASP A 372 -20.84 -4.71 -15.42
N ALA A 373 -19.71 -4.63 -16.10
CA ALA A 373 -19.17 -3.39 -16.64
C ALA A 373 -18.96 -3.45 -18.16
N SER A 374 -19.37 -2.40 -18.88
CA SER A 374 -19.11 -2.22 -20.30
C SER A 374 -18.36 -0.91 -20.56
N VAL A 375 -17.15 -1.00 -21.11
CA VAL A 375 -16.30 0.15 -21.43
C VAL A 375 -16.03 0.15 -22.93
N ARG A 376 -16.34 1.26 -23.61
CA ARG A 376 -16.27 1.33 -25.08
C ARG A 376 -15.91 2.70 -25.63
N SER A 377 -15.63 2.75 -26.93
CA SER A 377 -15.50 3.99 -27.71
C SER A 377 -14.47 4.95 -27.11
N THR A 378 -13.23 4.47 -27.00
CA THR A 378 -12.07 5.19 -26.43
C THR A 378 -12.24 5.67 -24.98
N ALA A 379 -13.23 5.17 -24.25
CA ALA A 379 -13.35 5.43 -22.82
C ALA A 379 -12.18 4.83 -22.04
N LEU A 380 -11.82 5.46 -20.92
CA LEU A 380 -10.81 5.02 -19.98
C LEU A 380 -11.50 4.53 -18.72
N ALA A 381 -11.17 3.33 -18.24
CA ALA A 381 -11.74 2.81 -17.01
C ALA A 381 -10.70 2.14 -16.12
N GLU A 382 -10.75 2.46 -14.83
CA GLU A 382 -10.09 1.72 -13.76
C GLU A 382 -11.16 1.00 -12.93
N ILE A 383 -11.03 -0.31 -12.77
CA ILE A 383 -12.03 -1.17 -12.15
C ILE A 383 -11.37 -1.93 -11.02
N ASP A 384 -11.86 -1.72 -9.80
CA ASP A 384 -11.50 -2.47 -8.61
C ASP A 384 -12.59 -3.51 -8.31
N CYS A 385 -12.31 -4.78 -8.60
CA CYS A 385 -13.18 -5.91 -8.31
C CYS A 385 -12.75 -6.67 -7.04
N TYR A 386 -11.92 -6.09 -6.17
CA TYR A 386 -11.33 -6.82 -5.06
C TYR A 386 -12.35 -7.59 -4.21
N GLY A 387 -12.18 -8.89 -4.04
CA GLY A 387 -13.08 -9.72 -3.23
C GLY A 387 -14.50 -9.89 -3.80
N ALA A 388 -14.77 -9.42 -5.02
CA ALA A 388 -16.06 -9.62 -5.66
C ALA A 388 -16.28 -11.10 -6.04
N ASN A 389 -17.48 -11.62 -5.90
CA ASN A 389 -17.73 -13.00 -6.31
C ASN A 389 -17.67 -13.16 -7.84
N THR A 390 -18.21 -12.22 -8.62
CA THR A 390 -18.05 -12.20 -10.08
C THR A 390 -17.74 -10.80 -10.58
N CYS A 391 -16.65 -10.68 -11.33
CA CYS A 391 -16.23 -9.47 -12.02
C CYS A 391 -16.34 -9.72 -13.54
N GLN A 392 -17.41 -9.22 -14.14
CA GLN A 392 -17.67 -9.35 -15.57
C GLN A 392 -17.43 -8.00 -16.26
N LEU A 393 -16.50 -7.97 -17.21
CA LEU A 393 -16.09 -6.76 -17.90
C LEU A 393 -15.99 -6.97 -19.42
N SER A 394 -16.59 -6.07 -20.18
CA SER A 394 -16.43 -5.97 -21.63
C SER A 394 -15.76 -4.66 -22.02
N CYS A 395 -14.51 -4.74 -22.51
CA CYS A 395 -13.74 -3.62 -23.04
C CYS A 395 -13.71 -3.68 -24.59
N ASP A 396 -14.18 -2.65 -25.28
CA ASP A 396 -14.33 -2.68 -26.74
C ASP A 396 -14.02 -1.33 -27.43
N GLN A 397 -13.91 -1.33 -28.75
CA GLN A 397 -13.83 -0.13 -29.60
C GLN A 397 -12.75 0.87 -29.15
N GLY A 398 -11.52 0.37 -28.95
CA GLY A 398 -10.37 1.19 -28.56
C GLY A 398 -10.42 1.75 -27.14
N ALA A 399 -11.31 1.24 -26.29
CA ALA A 399 -11.30 1.57 -24.87
C ALA A 399 -10.03 1.07 -24.17
N TYR A 400 -9.69 1.69 -23.04
CA TYR A 400 -8.65 1.25 -22.12
C TYR A 400 -9.29 0.81 -20.81
N CYS A 401 -8.97 -0.41 -20.36
CA CYS A 401 -9.51 -0.98 -19.13
C CYS A 401 -8.40 -1.56 -18.26
N ALA A 402 -8.18 -0.95 -17.10
CA ALA A 402 -7.33 -1.47 -16.03
C ALA A 402 -8.22 -2.14 -14.97
N THR A 403 -8.05 -3.45 -14.75
CA THR A 403 -8.93 -4.24 -13.86
C THR A 403 -8.14 -4.95 -12.77
N GLU A 404 -8.50 -4.73 -11.52
CA GLU A 404 -7.96 -5.42 -10.35
C GLU A 404 -8.93 -6.53 -9.92
N CYS A 405 -8.52 -7.78 -10.05
CA CYS A 405 -9.33 -8.98 -9.79
C CYS A 405 -8.86 -9.78 -8.56
N ALA A 406 -7.96 -9.25 -7.72
CA ALA A 406 -7.53 -9.90 -6.48
C ALA A 406 -8.71 -10.34 -5.60
N GLY A 407 -8.62 -11.52 -5.00
CA GLY A 407 -9.70 -12.09 -4.17
C GLY A 407 -11.00 -12.45 -4.88
N THR A 408 -11.11 -12.28 -6.21
CA THR A 408 -12.36 -12.61 -6.93
C THR A 408 -12.56 -14.11 -7.12
N ASN A 409 -13.81 -14.59 -7.16
CA ASN A 409 -14.06 -15.99 -7.53
C ASN A 409 -14.09 -16.20 -9.06
N ASN A 410 -14.49 -15.19 -9.81
CA ASN A 410 -14.53 -15.25 -11.27
C ASN A 410 -14.21 -13.88 -11.88
N CYS A 411 -13.09 -13.80 -12.59
CA CYS A 411 -12.65 -12.61 -13.33
C CYS A 411 -12.86 -12.86 -14.84
N ASP A 412 -14.05 -12.51 -15.35
CA ASP A 412 -14.42 -12.65 -16.76
C ASP A 412 -14.22 -11.32 -17.49
N VAL A 413 -13.00 -11.13 -17.99
CA VAL A 413 -12.64 -9.93 -18.78
C VAL A 413 -12.57 -10.28 -20.26
N THR A 414 -13.38 -9.59 -21.04
CA THR A 414 -13.45 -9.70 -22.50
C THR A 414 -12.98 -8.42 -23.16
N CYS A 415 -12.00 -8.53 -24.06
CA CYS A 415 -11.33 -7.41 -24.73
C CYS A 415 -11.37 -7.58 -26.24
N ARG A 416 -11.90 -6.56 -26.94
CA ARG A 416 -12.18 -6.59 -28.39
C ARG A 416 -11.97 -5.23 -29.05
N GLY A 417 -12.04 -5.21 -30.39
CA GLY A 417 -12.15 -3.98 -31.18
C GLY A 417 -11.00 -2.99 -30.96
N GLY A 418 -9.76 -3.50 -30.86
CA GLY A 418 -8.57 -2.67 -30.60
C GLY A 418 -8.49 -2.10 -29.17
N ALA A 419 -9.30 -2.57 -28.23
CA ALA A 419 -9.20 -2.17 -26.82
C ALA A 419 -7.84 -2.56 -26.21
N GLU A 420 -7.40 -1.80 -25.22
CA GLU A 420 -6.24 -2.12 -24.40
C GLU A 420 -6.70 -2.57 -23.01
N CYS A 421 -6.38 -3.80 -22.68
CA CYS A 421 -6.83 -4.45 -21.46
C CYS A 421 -5.67 -4.95 -20.64
N GLU A 422 -5.84 -4.82 -19.34
CA GLU A 422 -4.74 -4.64 -18.44
C GLU A 422 -5.25 -5.16 -17.09
N VAL A 423 -5.17 -6.48 -16.91
CA VAL A 423 -5.85 -7.21 -15.83
C VAL A 423 -4.83 -7.71 -14.82
N PHE A 424 -5.02 -7.38 -13.55
CA PHE A 424 -4.24 -7.92 -12.47
C PHE A 424 -5.06 -8.98 -11.72
N CYS A 425 -4.51 -10.19 -11.67
CA CYS A 425 -5.04 -11.33 -10.95
C CYS A 425 -4.16 -11.58 -9.73
N GLY A 426 -4.50 -10.90 -8.64
CA GLY A 426 -3.76 -11.00 -7.39
C GLY A 426 -3.94 -12.31 -6.64
N SER A 427 -3.52 -12.32 -5.38
CA SER A 427 -3.73 -13.46 -4.48
C SER A 427 -5.21 -13.79 -4.33
N GLU A 428 -5.50 -15.08 -4.18
CA GLU A 428 -6.85 -15.63 -3.93
C GLU A 428 -7.85 -15.48 -5.08
N ALA A 429 -7.47 -14.85 -6.19
CA ALA A 429 -8.29 -14.82 -7.40
C ALA A 429 -8.43 -16.22 -8.02
N ASN A 430 -9.66 -16.64 -8.27
CA ASN A 430 -10.00 -17.88 -8.96
C ASN A 430 -10.46 -17.58 -10.40
N ASN A 431 -10.24 -18.54 -11.30
CA ASN A 431 -10.71 -18.49 -12.69
C ASN A 431 -10.20 -17.29 -13.52
N CYS A 432 -8.98 -16.82 -13.23
CA CYS A 432 -8.23 -15.90 -14.10
C CYS A 432 -7.78 -16.54 -15.43
N ASP A 433 -8.29 -17.71 -15.77
CA ASP A 433 -8.13 -18.38 -17.06
C ASP A 433 -9.29 -18.10 -18.02
N GLN A 434 -10.30 -17.32 -17.62
CA GLN A 434 -11.47 -17.00 -18.46
C GLN A 434 -11.28 -15.76 -19.36
N LEU A 435 -10.12 -15.11 -19.33
CA LEU A 435 -9.89 -13.88 -20.09
C LEU A 435 -9.91 -14.10 -21.62
N VAL A 436 -10.63 -13.25 -22.33
CA VAL A 436 -10.80 -13.31 -23.78
C VAL A 436 -10.19 -12.07 -24.45
N CYS A 437 -9.12 -12.26 -25.23
CA CYS A 437 -8.43 -11.21 -25.96
C CYS A 437 -8.51 -11.45 -27.49
N LYS A 438 -9.30 -10.62 -28.21
CA LYS A 438 -9.65 -10.84 -29.63
C LYS A 438 -9.70 -9.52 -30.42
N THR A 439 -9.81 -9.63 -31.75
CA THR A 439 -10.09 -8.49 -32.65
C THR A 439 -9.10 -7.35 -32.44
N ASP A 440 -7.81 -7.68 -32.53
CA ASP A 440 -6.67 -6.78 -32.36
C ASP A 440 -6.58 -6.06 -30.99
N ALA A 441 -7.35 -6.50 -29.99
CA ALA A 441 -7.21 -6.00 -28.62
C ALA A 441 -5.85 -6.38 -28.02
N ARG A 442 -5.25 -5.48 -27.23
CA ARG A 442 -3.95 -5.65 -26.57
C ARG A 442 -4.13 -6.10 -25.13
N CYS A 443 -3.85 -7.37 -24.92
CA CYS A 443 -3.95 -8.16 -23.70
C CYS A 443 -2.75 -8.11 -22.73
N LEU A 444 -2.84 -7.58 -21.51
CA LEU A 444 -1.86 -7.89 -20.44
C LEU A 444 -2.59 -8.47 -19.23
N LEU A 445 -2.05 -9.58 -18.72
CA LEU A 445 -2.49 -10.27 -17.53
C LEU A 445 -1.29 -10.41 -16.58
N THR A 446 -1.41 -9.90 -15.36
CA THR A 446 -0.38 -10.05 -14.31
C THR A 446 -0.91 -10.96 -13.22
N CYS A 447 -0.11 -11.92 -12.76
CA CYS A 447 -0.50 -12.87 -11.73
C CYS A 447 0.55 -12.95 -10.62
N SER A 448 0.18 -12.57 -9.39
CA SER A 448 1.12 -12.61 -8.25
C SER A 448 1.10 -13.93 -7.48
N SER A 449 0.03 -14.74 -7.60
CA SER A 449 -0.07 -16.09 -7.00
C SER A 449 -1.29 -16.91 -7.45
N ALA A 450 -2.04 -16.48 -8.46
CA ALA A 450 -3.21 -17.20 -8.96
C ALA A 450 -2.83 -18.57 -9.57
N ASN A 451 -3.62 -19.62 -9.28
CA ASN A 451 -3.34 -20.98 -9.75
C ASN A 451 -3.58 -21.17 -11.26
N ASN A 452 -4.40 -20.32 -11.88
CA ASN A 452 -4.83 -20.40 -13.27
C ASN A 452 -4.63 -19.05 -13.97
N CYS A 453 -3.42 -18.81 -14.46
CA CYS A 453 -3.03 -17.57 -15.14
C CYS A 453 -2.79 -17.81 -16.64
N SER A 454 -3.82 -17.64 -17.46
CA SER A 454 -3.74 -17.81 -18.92
C SER A 454 -4.91 -17.13 -19.61
N PHE A 455 -4.83 -16.90 -20.93
CA PHE A 455 -6.02 -16.46 -21.66
C PHE A 455 -6.88 -17.67 -22.08
N ALA A 456 -8.18 -17.63 -21.79
CA ALA A 456 -9.14 -18.58 -22.38
C ALA A 456 -9.09 -18.51 -23.90
N VAL A 457 -8.96 -17.28 -24.43
CA VAL A 457 -8.74 -17.06 -25.86
C VAL A 457 -7.78 -15.90 -26.06
N CYS A 458 -6.75 -16.15 -26.86
CA CYS A 458 -5.84 -15.12 -27.37
C CYS A 458 -5.63 -15.30 -28.88
N GLU A 459 -6.16 -14.40 -29.71
CA GLU A 459 -6.14 -14.56 -31.18
C GLU A 459 -4.74 -14.44 -31.82
N GLY A 460 -3.84 -13.60 -31.30
CA GLY A 460 -2.47 -13.49 -31.81
C GLY A 460 -1.44 -14.35 -31.07
N GLY A 461 -1.90 -15.25 -30.20
CA GLY A 461 -1.04 -16.14 -29.43
C GLY A 461 -0.55 -15.53 -28.12
N GLU A 462 -0.56 -16.37 -27.09
CA GLU A 462 -0.10 -16.00 -25.76
C GLU A 462 1.43 -15.97 -25.70
N THR A 463 1.99 -14.95 -25.04
CA THR A 463 3.43 -14.84 -24.74
C THR A 463 3.65 -14.65 -23.25
N GLN A 464 4.54 -15.46 -22.67
CA GLN A 464 4.91 -15.41 -21.26
C GLN A 464 6.13 -14.49 -21.09
N CYS A 465 6.03 -13.48 -20.24
CA CYS A 465 7.02 -12.40 -20.11
C CYS A 465 7.94 -12.53 -18.88
N GLY A 466 7.66 -13.47 -17.98
CA GLY A 466 8.32 -13.56 -16.67
C GLY A 466 7.61 -12.72 -15.62
N GLY A 467 7.97 -12.90 -14.34
CA GLY A 467 7.35 -12.14 -13.23
C GLY A 467 5.84 -12.37 -13.06
N GLY A 468 5.28 -13.46 -13.59
CA GLY A 468 3.84 -13.70 -13.60
C GLY A 468 3.06 -12.90 -14.64
N VAL A 469 3.74 -12.26 -15.59
CA VAL A 469 3.11 -11.47 -16.66
C VAL A 469 2.92 -12.31 -17.92
N VAL A 470 1.71 -12.25 -18.46
CA VAL A 470 1.27 -12.93 -19.68
C VAL A 470 0.63 -11.90 -20.61
N VAL A 471 1.01 -11.91 -21.89
CA VAL A 471 0.50 -10.96 -22.88
C VAL A 471 -0.13 -11.62 -24.08
N CYS A 472 -1.06 -10.91 -24.72
CA CYS A 472 -1.72 -11.27 -25.96
C CYS A 472 -1.76 -10.06 -26.91
N ASN A 473 -1.35 -10.22 -28.17
CA ASN A 473 -1.31 -9.15 -29.18
C ASN A 473 -0.49 -7.89 -28.79
N ARG A 474 0.40 -7.99 -27.79
CA ARG A 474 1.29 -6.90 -27.37
C ARG A 474 2.67 -7.46 -27.00
N PRO A 475 3.75 -6.65 -27.11
CA PRO A 475 5.05 -7.05 -26.61
C PRO A 475 5.02 -7.18 -25.08
N CYS A 476 5.95 -7.97 -24.55
CA CYS A 476 6.24 -7.94 -23.12
C CYS A 476 6.68 -6.53 -22.70
N PRO A 477 6.26 -6.06 -21.52
CA PRO A 477 6.70 -4.78 -20.96
C PRO A 477 8.22 -4.73 -20.77
#